data_AF-A0A378MU87-F1
#
_entry.id   AF-A0A378MU87-F1
#
_cell.length_a   1.000
_cell.length_b   1.000
_cell.length_c   1.000
_cell.angle_alpha   90.00
_cell.angle_beta   90.00
_cell.angle_gamma   90.00
#
_symmetry.space_group_name_H-M   'P 1'
#
loop_
_entity.id
_entity.type
_entity.pdbx_description
1 polymer ?
#
loop_
_entity_poly.entity_id
_entity_poly.type
_entity_poly.pdbx_seq_one_letter_code
_entity_poly.pdbx_strand_id
1 'polypeptide(L)'
;MRLQVQAHLIACHQAWLKNLKNAVEHAKLKVDQVVFSGLASSYSVLTEDEKELGVCLIDIGGGTMDVLVYTDGALRYSKVIPFAGNNITDYLARVFTTSRPEAESLKVGYGSAISPPTHNSDKKIEVAGLGGRMARTFTRAQVATVTSQCYNDLLKVVEEELTQLRHELFKKE
;
A
#
# COMPACT_ATOMS: atom_id res chain seq x y z
N MET A 1 -4.68 27.40 36.81
CA MET A 1 -4.72 26.13 36.04
C MET A 1 -4.12 26.39 34.68
N ARG A 2 -3.19 25.56 34.21
CA ARG A 2 -2.58 25.65 32.87
C ARG A 2 -2.96 24.38 32.11
N LEU A 3 -3.69 24.52 31.00
CA LEU A 3 -4.07 23.41 30.14
C LEU A 3 -2.99 23.24 29.07
N GLN A 4 -2.54 22.01 28.84
CA GLN A 4 -1.61 21.67 27.77
C GLN A 4 -2.19 20.49 26.97
N VAL A 5 -2.00 20.52 25.66
CA VAL A 5 -2.45 19.48 24.73
C VAL A 5 -1.28 19.07 23.84
N GLN A 6 -1.21 17.79 23.52
CA GLN A 6 -0.33 17.24 22.49
C GLN A 6 -1.23 16.70 21.37
N ALA A 7 -1.03 17.17 20.14
CA ALA A 7 -1.85 16.82 19.00
C ALA A 7 -1.01 16.23 17.87
N HIS A 8 -1.54 15.21 17.20
CA HIS A 8 -0.98 14.67 15.96
C HIS A 8 -1.68 15.34 14.77
N LEU A 9 -0.96 16.23 14.08
CA LEU A 9 -1.53 17.02 12.98
C LEU A 9 -1.29 16.32 11.63
N ILE A 10 -2.38 16.03 10.92
CA ILE A 10 -2.37 15.55 9.54
C ILE A 10 -2.82 16.69 8.64
N ALA A 11 -1.96 17.10 7.71
CA ALA A 11 -2.22 18.20 6.79
C ALA A 11 -2.13 17.74 5.33
N CYS A 12 -2.85 18.42 4.45
CA CYS A 12 -2.78 18.19 3.01
C CYS A 12 -2.71 19.52 2.24
N HIS A 13 -2.20 19.48 1.02
CA HIS A 13 -2.13 20.65 0.17
C HIS A 13 -3.55 21.09 -0.25
N GLN A 14 -3.89 22.37 -0.04
CA GLN A 14 -5.25 22.88 -0.29
C GLN A 14 -5.74 22.65 -1.72
N ALA A 15 -4.83 22.74 -2.71
CA ALA A 15 -5.18 22.48 -4.11
C ALA A 15 -5.65 21.02 -4.34
N TRP A 16 -5.05 20.04 -3.65
CA TRP A 16 -5.46 18.64 -3.77
C TRP A 16 -6.82 18.41 -3.13
N LEU A 17 -7.05 19.00 -1.95
CA LEU A 17 -8.35 18.95 -1.28
C LEU A 17 -9.46 19.54 -2.17
N LYS A 18 -9.19 20.69 -2.81
CA LYS A 18 -10.12 21.33 -3.74
C LYS A 18 -10.41 20.45 -4.94
N ASN A 19 -9.38 19.87 -5.56
CA ASN A 19 -9.56 18.99 -6.72
C ASN A 19 -10.38 17.75 -6.37
N LEU A 20 -10.15 17.14 -5.20
CA LEU A 20 -10.92 16.00 -4.73
C LEU A 20 -12.39 16.35 -4.52
N LYS A 21 -12.67 17.47 -3.84
CA LYS A 21 -14.05 17.96 -3.64
C LYS A 21 -14.76 18.21 -4.96
N ASN A 22 -14.10 18.94 -5.86
CA ASN A 22 -14.64 19.22 -7.19
C ASN A 22 -14.97 17.92 -7.94
N ALA A 23 -14.10 16.91 -7.91
CA ALA A 23 -14.35 15.64 -8.59
C ALA A 23 -15.63 14.95 -8.11
N VAL A 24 -15.88 14.96 -6.79
CA VAL A 24 -17.10 14.39 -6.20
C VAL A 24 -18.34 15.23 -6.54
N GLU A 25 -18.22 16.56 -6.50
CA GLU A 25 -19.31 17.48 -6.81
C GLU A 25 -19.74 17.43 -8.29
N HIS A 26 -18.82 17.13 -9.22
CA HIS A 26 -19.16 16.87 -10.63
C HIS A 26 -20.07 15.65 -10.80
N ALA A 27 -20.03 14.69 -9.86
CA ALA A 27 -20.97 13.57 -9.81
C ALA A 27 -22.31 13.95 -9.15
N LYS A 28 -22.56 15.23 -8.88
CA LYS A 28 -23.76 15.78 -8.22
C LYS A 28 -23.94 15.29 -6.77
N LEU A 29 -22.84 14.96 -6.10
CA LEU A 29 -22.78 14.61 -4.68
C LEU A 29 -22.28 15.80 -3.85
N LYS A 30 -22.61 15.83 -2.56
CA LYS A 30 -22.07 16.81 -1.62
C LYS A 30 -21.00 16.16 -0.75
N VAL A 31 -19.87 16.83 -0.58
CA VAL A 31 -18.83 16.41 0.37
C VAL A 31 -19.15 16.99 1.74
N ASP A 32 -19.51 16.13 2.69
CA ASP A 32 -19.69 16.53 4.09
C ASP A 32 -18.33 16.81 4.74
N GLN A 33 -17.45 15.81 4.74
CA GLN A 33 -16.12 15.88 5.34
C GLN A 33 -15.09 15.13 4.50
N VAL A 34 -13.81 15.46 4.71
CA VAL A 34 -12.68 14.77 4.10
C VAL A 34 -11.80 14.23 5.20
N VAL A 35 -11.46 12.95 5.10
CA VAL A 35 -10.63 12.22 6.05
C VAL A 35 -9.40 11.66 5.33
N PHE A 36 -8.28 11.57 6.04
CA PHE A 36 -7.10 10.86 5.55
C PHE A 36 -7.42 9.36 5.41
N SER A 37 -7.11 8.77 4.25
CA SER A 37 -7.37 7.36 3.92
C SER A 37 -6.87 6.41 4.99
N GLY A 38 -5.59 6.51 5.35
CA GLY A 38 -4.99 5.64 6.36
C GLY A 38 -5.70 5.71 7.72
N LEU A 39 -6.17 6.90 8.13
CA LEU A 39 -6.96 7.04 9.34
C LEU A 39 -8.30 6.33 9.22
N ALA A 40 -9.01 6.49 8.09
CA ALA A 40 -10.25 5.76 7.83
C ALA A 40 -10.05 4.24 7.82
N SER A 41 -8.97 3.75 7.21
CA SER A 41 -8.59 2.33 7.22
C SER A 41 -8.38 1.83 8.64
N SER A 42 -7.68 2.59 9.49
CA SER A 42 -7.48 2.23 10.90
C SER A 42 -8.78 2.11 11.70
N TYR A 43 -9.76 2.97 11.46
CA TYR A 43 -11.08 2.87 12.10
C TYR A 43 -11.88 1.65 11.63
N SER A 44 -11.59 1.12 10.43
CA SER A 44 -12.33 0.01 9.86
C SER A 44 -11.81 -1.37 10.30
N VAL A 45 -10.52 -1.49 10.63
CA VAL A 45 -9.89 -2.80 10.90
C VAL A 45 -9.27 -2.95 12.29
N LEU A 46 -8.95 -1.85 12.99
CA LEU A 46 -8.32 -1.93 14.31
C LEU A 46 -9.36 -1.82 15.43
N THR A 47 -9.20 -2.69 16.42
CA THR A 47 -9.88 -2.61 17.71
C THR A 47 -9.23 -1.58 18.62
N GLU A 48 -9.95 -1.13 19.66
CA GLU A 48 -9.37 -0.23 20.65
C GLU A 48 -8.26 -0.91 21.47
N ASP A 49 -8.39 -2.22 21.76
CA ASP A 49 -7.37 -2.98 22.47
C ASP A 49 -6.05 -3.05 21.68
N GLU A 50 -6.09 -3.23 20.36
CA GLU A 50 -4.89 -3.18 19.51
C GLU A 50 -4.24 -1.79 19.53
N LYS A 51 -5.04 -0.72 19.50
CA LYS A 51 -4.53 0.66 19.59
C LYS A 51 -3.91 0.96 20.95
N GLU A 52 -4.46 0.41 22.03
CA GLU A 52 -3.96 0.57 23.39
C GLU A 52 -2.63 -0.17 23.59
N LEU A 53 -2.58 -1.46 23.20
CA LEU A 53 -1.38 -2.30 23.30
C LEU A 53 -0.23 -1.82 22.40
N GLY A 54 -0.59 -1.18 21.29
CA GLY A 54 0.33 -0.70 20.28
C GLY A 54 0.25 -1.56 19.02
N VAL A 55 0.02 -0.89 17.88
CA VAL A 55 -0.18 -1.57 16.60
C VAL A 55 0.34 -0.71 15.45
N CYS A 56 0.92 -1.37 14.46
CA CYS A 56 1.28 -0.78 13.17
C CYS A 56 0.31 -1.27 12.11
N LEU A 57 -0.41 -0.33 11.48
CA LEU A 57 -1.24 -0.60 10.32
C LEU A 57 -0.50 -0.18 9.05
N ILE A 58 -0.51 -1.07 8.05
CA ILE A 58 0.04 -0.82 6.72
C ILE A 58 -1.09 -1.04 5.71
N ASP A 59 -1.61 0.04 5.14
CA ASP A 59 -2.60 0.00 4.06
C ASP A 59 -1.88 0.08 2.70
N ILE A 60 -1.86 -1.03 1.95
CA ILE A 60 -1.18 -1.11 0.66
C ILE A 60 -2.17 -0.87 -0.46
N GLY A 61 -2.21 0.38 -0.94
CA GLY A 61 -3.04 0.79 -2.06
C GLY A 61 -2.42 0.54 -3.44
N GLY A 62 -3.04 1.14 -4.46
CA GLY A 62 -2.51 1.13 -5.82
C GLY A 62 -1.28 2.01 -5.98
N GLY A 63 -1.34 3.27 -5.56
CA GLY A 63 -0.25 4.24 -5.75
C GLY A 63 0.61 4.51 -4.52
N THR A 64 0.06 4.26 -3.32
CA THR A 64 0.69 4.59 -2.05
C THR A 64 0.48 3.50 -1.03
N MET A 65 1.38 3.43 -0.04
CA MET A 65 1.16 2.74 1.22
C MET A 65 0.97 3.76 2.33
N ASP A 66 -0.07 3.61 3.14
CA ASP A 66 -0.25 4.41 4.36
C ASP A 66 0.22 3.58 5.56
N VAL A 67 1.13 4.14 6.36
CA VAL A 67 1.65 3.52 7.59
C VAL A 67 1.16 4.33 8.78
N LEU A 68 0.48 3.70 9.73
CA LEU A 68 0.06 4.31 10.99
C LEU A 68 0.56 3.50 12.18
N VAL A 69 1.03 4.18 13.22
CA VAL A 69 1.40 3.55 14.49
C VAL A 69 0.60 4.16 15.62
N TYR A 70 -0.10 3.31 16.34
CA TYR A 70 -0.81 3.65 17.58
C TYR A 70 -0.04 3.12 18.79
N THR A 71 -0.06 3.88 19.88
CA THR A 71 0.33 3.41 21.23
C THR A 71 -0.51 4.15 22.28
N ASP A 72 -0.90 3.45 23.34
CA ASP A 72 -1.74 4.01 24.42
C ASP A 72 -3.01 4.68 23.86
N GLY A 73 -3.64 4.02 22.88
CA GLY A 73 -4.91 4.41 22.28
C GLY A 73 -4.81 5.59 21.31
N ALA A 74 -3.63 6.20 21.17
CA ALA A 74 -3.44 7.41 20.37
C ALA A 74 -2.58 7.15 19.13
N LEU A 75 -2.94 7.80 18.03
CA LEU A 75 -2.12 7.83 16.82
C LEU A 75 -0.83 8.62 17.10
N ARG A 76 0.32 7.96 16.99
CA ARG A 76 1.65 8.54 17.26
C ARG A 76 2.44 8.83 16.00
N TYR A 77 2.16 8.10 14.93
CA TYR A 77 2.87 8.25 13.67
C TYR A 77 1.95 7.97 12.49
N SER A 78 2.09 8.75 11.43
CA SER A 78 1.41 8.51 10.16
C SER A 78 2.34 8.92 9.01
N LYS A 79 2.48 8.07 8.00
CA LYS A 79 3.30 8.33 6.81
C LYS A 79 2.63 7.78 5.56
N VAL A 80 2.77 8.52 4.45
CA VAL A 80 2.36 8.08 3.11
C VAL A 80 3.61 7.82 2.29
N ILE A 81 3.73 6.62 1.74
CA ILE A 81 4.88 6.16 0.96
C ILE A 81 4.42 5.97 -0.50
N PRO A 82 5.00 6.69 -1.49
CA PRO A 82 4.58 6.61 -2.89
C PRO A 82 5.18 5.41 -3.63
N PHE A 83 5.04 4.21 -3.05
CA PHE A 83 5.54 2.95 -3.59
C PHE A 83 4.59 1.83 -3.17
N ALA A 84 3.83 1.25 -4.11
CA ALA A 84 2.75 0.31 -3.79
C ALA A 84 2.38 -0.62 -4.96
N GLY A 85 1.13 -1.07 -5.04
CA GLY A 85 0.70 -2.11 -5.98
C GLY A 85 0.93 -1.80 -7.47
N ASN A 86 0.84 -0.54 -7.89
CA ASN A 86 1.09 -0.11 -9.28
C ASN A 86 2.56 -0.32 -9.67
N ASN A 87 3.49 -0.14 -8.73
CA ASN A 87 4.91 -0.38 -8.97
C ASN A 87 5.18 -1.85 -9.29
N ILE A 88 4.47 -2.76 -8.61
CA ILE A 88 4.52 -4.20 -8.90
C ILE A 88 3.99 -4.45 -10.31
N THR A 89 2.83 -3.90 -10.65
CA THR A 89 2.22 -4.04 -11.98
C THR A 89 3.15 -3.57 -13.10
N ASP A 90 3.77 -2.40 -12.92
CA ASP A 90 4.69 -1.83 -13.90
C ASP A 90 5.97 -2.67 -14.03
N TYR A 91 6.46 -3.25 -12.93
CA TYR A 91 7.59 -4.16 -12.95
C TYR A 91 7.27 -5.47 -13.68
N LEU A 92 6.11 -6.06 -13.39
CA LEU A 92 5.65 -7.27 -14.08
C LEU A 92 5.48 -7.05 -15.58
N ALA A 93 4.92 -5.92 -16.00
CA ALA A 93 4.80 -5.57 -17.42
C ALA A 93 6.16 -5.61 -18.14
N ARG A 94 7.21 -5.10 -17.48
CA ARG A 94 8.59 -5.12 -18.00
C ARG A 94 9.16 -6.54 -18.03
N VAL A 95 9.11 -7.26 -16.90
CA VAL A 95 9.70 -8.60 -16.74
C VAL A 95 9.05 -9.62 -17.69
N PHE A 96 7.73 -9.62 -17.75
CA PHE A 96 6.96 -10.54 -18.60
C PHE A 96 6.80 -10.02 -20.04
N THR A 97 7.27 -8.81 -20.33
CA THR A 97 7.16 -8.16 -21.64
C THR A 97 5.72 -8.16 -22.17
N THR A 98 4.81 -7.66 -21.33
CA THR A 98 3.39 -7.63 -21.61
C THR A 98 2.80 -6.23 -21.35
N SER A 99 1.53 -6.03 -21.70
CA SER A 99 0.83 -4.77 -21.46
C SER A 99 0.57 -4.57 -19.96
N ARG A 100 0.43 -3.31 -19.53
CA ARG A 100 0.12 -3.00 -18.12
C ARG A 100 -1.19 -3.64 -17.65
N PRO A 101 -2.29 -3.65 -18.42
CA PRO A 101 -3.50 -4.38 -18.03
C PRO A 101 -3.28 -5.89 -17.87
N GLU A 102 -2.55 -6.51 -18.80
CA GLU A 102 -2.24 -7.94 -18.74
C GLU A 102 -1.36 -8.27 -17.52
N ALA A 103 -0.41 -7.40 -17.19
CA ALA A 103 0.42 -7.53 -15.99
C ALA A 103 -0.41 -7.40 -14.70
N GLU A 104 -1.43 -6.54 -14.67
CA GLU A 104 -2.35 -6.45 -13.53
C GLU A 104 -3.17 -7.73 -13.38
N SER A 105 -3.71 -8.24 -14.48
CA SER A 105 -4.42 -9.53 -14.49
C SER A 105 -3.52 -10.68 -14.03
N LEU A 106 -2.25 -10.67 -14.44
CA LEU A 106 -1.25 -11.65 -13.99
C LEU A 106 -0.99 -11.54 -12.48
N LYS A 107 -0.80 -10.32 -11.97
CA LYS A 107 -0.59 -10.04 -10.54
C LYS A 107 -1.77 -10.53 -9.69
N VAL A 108 -2.99 -10.11 -10.04
CA VAL A 108 -4.22 -10.42 -9.30
C VAL A 108 -4.57 -11.90 -9.39
N GLY A 109 -4.43 -12.51 -10.57
CA GLY A 109 -4.83 -13.90 -10.78
C GLY A 109 -3.82 -14.93 -10.27
N TYR A 110 -2.52 -14.60 -10.27
CA TYR A 110 -1.46 -15.60 -10.10
C TYR A 110 -0.31 -15.17 -9.20
N GLY A 111 -0.24 -13.91 -8.79
CA GLY A 111 0.77 -13.40 -7.87
C GLY A 111 0.74 -14.07 -6.50
N SER A 112 1.88 -13.98 -5.81
CA SER A 112 2.07 -14.49 -4.45
C SER A 112 3.16 -13.70 -3.74
N ALA A 113 2.96 -13.42 -2.46
CA ALA A 113 4.00 -12.89 -1.59
C ALA A 113 4.99 -13.97 -1.12
N ILE A 114 4.67 -15.25 -1.34
CA ILE A 114 5.47 -16.40 -0.96
C ILE A 114 5.90 -17.16 -2.22
N SER A 115 7.18 -17.50 -2.31
CA SER A 115 7.73 -18.35 -3.37
C SER A 115 8.51 -19.53 -2.77
N PRO A 116 8.28 -20.78 -3.23
CA PRO A 116 7.25 -21.17 -4.19
C PRO A 116 5.84 -21.01 -3.60
N PRO A 117 4.80 -20.80 -4.45
CA PRO A 117 3.43 -20.65 -3.98
C PRO A 117 2.89 -21.98 -3.43
N THR A 118 2.04 -21.92 -2.41
CA THR A 118 1.52 -23.10 -1.68
C THR A 118 0.64 -24.03 -2.51
N HIS A 119 0.00 -23.51 -3.56
CA HIS A 119 -0.89 -24.28 -4.43
C HIS A 119 -0.57 -24.02 -5.90
N ASN A 120 -0.79 -25.03 -6.75
CA ASN A 120 -0.77 -24.88 -8.21
C ASN A 120 0.54 -24.25 -8.74
N SER A 121 1.71 -24.58 -8.16
CA SER A 121 3.02 -24.05 -8.57
C SER A 121 3.29 -24.24 -10.06
N ASP A 122 2.89 -25.40 -10.59
CA ASP A 122 3.18 -25.82 -11.96
C ASP A 122 2.09 -25.39 -12.95
N LYS A 123 1.04 -24.68 -12.48
CA LYS A 123 -0.03 -24.19 -13.35
C LYS A 123 0.57 -23.28 -14.42
N LYS A 124 0.34 -23.66 -15.67
CA LYS A 124 0.74 -22.89 -16.85
C LYS A 124 -0.22 -21.73 -17.08
N ILE A 125 0.34 -20.57 -17.36
CA ILE A 125 -0.34 -19.30 -17.57
C ILE A 125 0.17 -18.75 -18.88
N GLU A 126 -0.73 -18.53 -19.83
CA GLU A 126 -0.41 -17.84 -21.06
C GLU A 126 -0.47 -16.33 -20.82
N VAL A 127 0.58 -15.63 -21.22
CA VAL A 127 0.72 -14.17 -21.07
C VAL A 127 0.89 -13.59 -22.46
N ALA A 128 0.00 -12.66 -22.82
CA ALA A 128 0.04 -12.01 -24.12
C ALA A 128 1.34 -11.22 -24.31
N GLY A 129 1.95 -11.32 -25.50
CA GLY A 129 3.15 -10.56 -25.84
C GLY A 129 2.83 -9.08 -26.14
N LEU A 130 3.75 -8.19 -25.79
CA LEU A 130 3.63 -6.77 -26.13
C LEU A 130 4.04 -6.48 -27.59
N GLY A 131 3.27 -5.65 -28.29
CA GLY A 131 3.66 -5.09 -29.60
C GLY A 131 3.73 -6.12 -30.74
N GLY A 132 2.79 -7.06 -30.81
CA GLY A 132 2.74 -8.08 -31.86
C GLY A 132 3.64 -9.30 -31.63
N ARG A 133 4.31 -9.36 -30.47
CA ARG A 133 5.05 -10.56 -30.04
C ARG A 133 4.08 -11.70 -29.72
N MET A 134 4.52 -12.93 -29.96
CA MET A 134 3.76 -14.12 -29.59
C MET A 134 3.55 -14.21 -28.08
N ALA A 135 2.43 -14.81 -27.69
CA ALA A 135 2.16 -15.15 -26.30
C ALA A 135 3.23 -16.11 -25.77
N ARG A 136 3.51 -16.00 -24.47
CA ARG A 136 4.49 -16.82 -23.75
C ARG A 136 3.81 -17.55 -22.61
N THR A 137 4.27 -18.76 -22.30
CA THR A 137 3.74 -19.52 -21.17
C THR A 137 4.71 -19.46 -20.00
N PHE A 138 4.19 -19.13 -18.83
CA PHE A 138 4.91 -19.14 -17.56
C PHE A 138 4.20 -20.05 -16.56
N THR A 139 4.92 -20.57 -15.56
CA THR A 139 4.27 -21.25 -14.43
C THR A 139 3.90 -20.24 -13.35
N ARG A 140 2.91 -20.58 -12.51
CA ARG A 140 2.58 -19.77 -11.33
C ARG A 140 3.80 -19.57 -10.43
N ALA A 141 4.67 -20.56 -10.29
CA ALA A 141 5.91 -20.44 -9.52
C ALA A 141 6.85 -19.35 -10.08
N GLN A 142 6.95 -19.21 -11.41
CA GLN A 142 7.74 -18.15 -12.03
C GLN A 142 7.15 -16.76 -11.76
N VAL A 143 5.83 -16.62 -11.84
CA VAL A 143 5.14 -15.37 -11.49
C VAL A 143 5.34 -15.04 -10.01
N ALA A 144 5.12 -16.02 -9.13
CA ALA A 144 5.27 -15.90 -7.69
C ALA A 144 6.68 -15.48 -7.28
N THR A 145 7.71 -16.00 -7.94
CA THR A 145 9.12 -15.62 -7.68
C THR A 145 9.35 -14.13 -7.88
N VAL A 146 8.77 -13.56 -8.94
CA VAL A 146 8.90 -12.13 -9.24
C VAL A 146 8.05 -11.31 -8.27
N THR A 147 6.79 -11.69 -8.05
CA THR A 147 5.90 -10.92 -7.17
C THR A 147 6.35 -10.96 -5.72
N SER A 148 6.85 -12.09 -5.21
CA SER A 148 7.31 -12.20 -3.81
C SER A 148 8.47 -11.26 -3.53
N GLN A 149 9.38 -11.08 -4.49
CA GLN A 149 10.46 -10.11 -4.39
C GLN A 149 9.90 -8.69 -4.30
N CYS A 150 8.95 -8.33 -5.17
CA CYS A 150 8.34 -7.00 -5.13
C CYS A 150 7.61 -6.72 -3.80
N TYR A 151 6.88 -7.70 -3.26
CA TYR A 151 6.22 -7.54 -1.95
C TYR A 151 7.23 -7.41 -0.81
N ASN A 152 8.35 -8.15 -0.87
CA ASN A 152 9.44 -7.98 0.08
C ASN A 152 10.04 -6.57 0.00
N ASP A 153 10.21 -6.02 -1.21
CA ASP A 153 10.69 -4.65 -1.39
C ASP A 153 9.72 -3.62 -0.79
N LEU A 154 8.41 -3.79 -0.98
CA LEU A 154 7.40 -2.93 -0.34
C LEU A 154 7.56 -2.95 1.20
N LEU A 155 7.61 -4.14 1.79
CA LEU A 155 7.71 -4.29 3.24
C LEU A 155 9.05 -3.80 3.80
N LYS A 156 10.13 -3.92 3.04
CA LYS A 156 11.44 -3.40 3.42
C LYS A 156 11.45 -1.88 3.53
N VAL A 157 10.78 -1.18 2.61
CA VAL A 157 10.62 0.28 2.72
C VAL A 157 9.86 0.67 3.99
N VAL A 158 8.83 -0.10 4.35
CA VAL A 158 8.11 0.13 5.62
C VAL A 158 9.00 -0.16 6.83
N GLU A 159 9.77 -1.25 6.81
CA GLU A 159 10.71 -1.60 7.89
C GLU A 159 11.76 -0.50 8.10
N GLU A 160 12.28 0.09 7.02
CA GLU A 160 13.22 1.21 7.07
C GLU A 160 12.59 2.46 7.73
N GLU A 161 11.35 2.80 7.36
CA GLU A 161 10.61 3.91 7.98
C GLU A 161 10.35 3.68 9.47
N LEU A 162 9.94 2.47 9.87
CA LEU A 162 9.73 2.13 11.28
C LEU A 162 11.04 2.11 12.07
N THR A 163 12.14 1.69 11.45
CA THR A 163 13.47 1.72 12.07
C THR A 163 13.96 3.14 12.29
N GLN A 164 13.72 4.04 11.33
CA GLN A 164 14.01 5.47 11.49
C GLN A 164 13.18 6.09 12.61
N LEU A 165 11.87 5.83 12.63
CA LEU A 165 10.97 6.29 13.71
C LEU A 165 11.48 5.84 15.08
N ARG A 166 11.85 4.56 15.21
CA ARG A 166 12.40 4.02 16.46
C ARG A 166 13.64 4.79 16.91
N HIS A 167 14.58 5.08 16.00
CA HIS A 167 15.78 5.86 16.34
C HIS A 167 15.45 7.31 16.75
N GLU A 168 14.46 7.95 16.12
CA GLU A 168 14.04 9.31 16.48
C GLU A 168 13.40 9.39 17.86
N LEU A 169 12.65 8.36 18.26
CA LEU A 169 12.04 8.27 19.58
C LEU A 169 13.09 8.07 20.68
N PHE A 170 14.06 7.16 20.49
CA PHE A 170 15.12 6.91 21.47
C PHE A 170 16.12 8.06 21.65
N LYS A 171 16.23 8.98 20.67
CA LYS A 171 17.07 10.18 20.82
C LYS A 171 16.42 11.31 21.63
N LYS A 172 15.12 11.19 21.92
CA LYS A 172 14.36 12.21 22.65
C LYS A 172 14.24 11.91 24.15
N GLU A 173 14.77 10.77 24.60
CA GLU A 173 14.99 10.41 26.00
C GLU A 173 16.41 10.82 26.45
#